data_AF-A0A940JBN5-F1
#
_entry.id   AF-A0A940JBN5-F1
#
_cell.length_a   1.000
_cell.length_b   1.000
_cell.length_c   1.000
_cell.angle_alpha   90.00
_cell.angle_beta   90.00
_cell.angle_gamma   90.00
#
_symmetry.space_group_name_H-M   'P 1'
#
loop_
_entity.id
_entity.type
_entity.pdbx_description
1 polymer ?
#
loop_
_entity_poly.entity_id
_entity_poly.type
_entity_poly.pdbx_seq_one_letter_code
_entity_poly.pdbx_strand_id
1 'polypeptide(L)' 'MINGTMMQYFHWYIPNDGTFWKQVKAEAKHLADIGINAVWLPPAHKGKEGANASGYDVYD' A
#
# COMPACT_ATOMS: atom_id res chain seq x y z
N MET A 1 -11.97 6.81 -24.16
CA MET A 1 -11.78 5.77 -23.13
C MET A 1 -10.45 6.04 -22.44
N ILE A 2 -10.39 5.91 -21.12
CA ILE A 2 -9.13 6.02 -20.35
C ILE A 2 -8.59 4.60 -20.18
N ASN A 3 -7.32 4.36 -20.51
CA ASN A 3 -6.67 3.07 -20.24
C ASN A 3 -6.43 2.93 -18.74
N GLY A 4 -6.79 1.78 -18.16
CA GLY A 4 -6.52 1.50 -16.76
C GLY A 4 -5.07 1.08 -16.54
N THR A 5 -4.39 1.74 -15.60
CA THR A 5 -3.05 1.40 -15.12
C THR A 5 -3.09 1.17 -13.62
N MET A 6 -2.63 0.00 -13.18
CA MET A 6 -2.50 -0.35 -11.77
C MET A 6 -1.05 -0.25 -11.31
N MET A 7 -0.83 0.20 -10.07
CA MET A 7 0.48 0.19 -9.41
C MET A 7 0.45 -0.66 -8.14
N GLN A 8 1.41 -1.57 -7.98
CA GLN A 8 1.73 -2.14 -6.66
C GLN A 8 2.37 -1.04 -5.82
N TYR A 9 1.71 -0.64 -4.74
CA TYR A 9 2.10 0.54 -3.96
C TYR A 9 2.84 0.19 -2.67
N PHE A 10 3.58 -0.92 -2.69
CA PHE A 10 4.39 -1.36 -1.58
C PHE A 10 5.57 -2.21 -2.04
N HIS A 11 6.59 -2.31 -1.20
CA HIS A 11 7.71 -3.23 -1.37
C HIS A 11 8.04 -3.90 -0.03
N TRP A 12 8.90 -4.92 -0.06
CA TRP A 12 9.18 -5.76 1.12
C TRP A 12 9.82 -5.01 2.30
N TYR A 13 10.54 -3.92 2.02
CA TYR A 13 11.37 -3.21 3.00
C TYR A 13 10.78 -1.85 3.41
N ILE A 14 9.45 -1.71 3.40
CA ILE A 14 8.81 -0.49 3.91
C ILE A 14 9.17 -0.31 5.38
N PRO A 15 9.50 0.91 5.83
CA PRO A 15 9.76 1.19 7.23
C PRO A 15 8.58 0.77 8.12
N ASN A 16 8.88 0.03 9.20
CA ASN A 16 7.90 -0.30 10.22
C ASN A 16 7.72 0.87 11.21
N ASP A 17 7.23 2.00 10.72
CA ASP A 17 7.03 3.23 11.49
C ASP A 17 5.55 3.68 11.55
N GLY A 18 4.65 2.89 10.97
CA GLY A 18 3.21 3.17 10.92
C GLY A 18 2.83 4.36 10.02
N THR A 19 3.75 4.88 9.19
CA THR A 19 3.48 6.05 8.34
C THR A 19 2.94 5.71 6.95
N PHE A 20 3.02 4.45 6.54
CA PHE A 20 2.66 3.99 5.19
C PHE A 20 1.29 4.51 4.71
N TRP A 21 0.23 4.34 5.48
CA TRP A 21 -1.12 4.79 5.08
C TRP A 21 -1.25 6.31 4.94
N LYS A 22 -0.45 7.07 5.69
CA LYS A 22 -0.39 8.54 5.54
C LYS A 22 0.30 8.92 4.23
N GLN A 23 1.36 8.20 3.83
CA GLN A 23 2.05 8.38 2.56
C GLN A 23 1.12 8.06 1.38
N VAL A 24 0.39 6.93 1.43
CA VAL A 24 -0.62 6.57 0.42
C VAL A 24 -1.62 7.70 0.21
N LYS A 25 -2.13 8.29 1.31
CA LYS A 25 -3.08 9.41 1.25
C LYS A 25 -2.46 10.66 0.62
N ALA A 26 -1.21 10.99 0.95
CA ALA A 26 -0.51 12.17 0.42
C ALA A 26 -0.24 12.04 -1.10
N GLU A 27 0.07 10.84 -1.56
CA GLU A 27 0.48 10.55 -2.94
C GLU A 27 -0.71 10.32 -3.89
N ALA A 28 -1.92 10.13 -3.37
CA ALA A 28 -3.11 9.82 -4.16
C ALA A 28 -3.34 10.80 -5.34
N LYS A 29 -3.13 12.10 -5.11
CA LYS A 29 -3.24 13.10 -6.18
C LYS A 29 -2.15 12.94 -7.24
N HIS A 30 -0.90 12.77 -6.81
CA HIS A 30 0.22 12.61 -7.73
C HIS A 30 0.05 11.38 -8.62
N LEU A 31 -0.37 10.24 -8.04
CA LEU A 31 -0.65 9.01 -8.77
C LEU A 31 -1.72 9.19 -9.85
N ALA A 32 -2.80 9.89 -9.54
CA ALA A 32 -3.84 10.20 -10.51
C ALA A 32 -3.30 11.12 -11.63
N ASP A 33 -2.49 12.14 -11.28
CA ASP A 33 -1.91 13.08 -12.23
C ASP A 33 -0.96 12.40 -13.23
N ILE A 34 -0.26 11.33 -12.83
CA ILE A 34 0.61 10.53 -13.72
C ILE A 34 -0.12 9.38 -14.44
N GLY A 35 -1.45 9.25 -14.25
CA GLY A 35 -2.26 8.27 -14.97
C GLY A 35 -2.40 6.90 -14.31
N ILE A 36 -2.07 6.75 -13.02
CA ILE A 36 -2.43 5.56 -12.24
C ILE A 36 -3.90 5.64 -11.85
N ASN A 37 -4.64 4.56 -12.08
CA ASN A 37 -6.09 4.50 -11.85
C ASN A 37 -6.48 3.49 -10.78
N ALA A 38 -5.56 2.62 -10.37
CA ALA A 38 -5.75 1.67 -9.29
C ALA A 38 -4.43 1.43 -8.55
N VAL A 39 -4.52 1.19 -7.24
CA VAL A 39 -3.37 0.80 -6.41
C VAL A 39 -3.63 -0.54 -5.75
N TRP A 40 -2.64 -1.43 -5.79
CA TRP A 40 -2.61 -2.63 -4.98
C TRP A 40 -1.83 -2.34 -3.70
N LEU A 41 -2.53 -2.44 -2.58
CA LEU A 41 -2.02 -2.19 -1.23
C LEU A 41 -1.59 -3.50 -0.55
N PRO A 42 -0.66 -3.44 0.42
CA PRO A 42 -0.31 -4.62 1.20
C PRO A 42 -1.52 -5.08 2.03
N PRO A 43 -1.51 -6.33 2.56
CA PRO A 43 -2.55 -6.80 3.44
C PRO A 43 -2.79 -5.85 4.62
N ALA A 44 -4.05 -5.50 4.88
CA ALA A 44 -4.43 -4.45 5.85
C ALA A 44 -4.92 -4.99 7.21
N HIS A 45 -4.83 -6.30 7.43
CA HIS A 45 -5.24 -6.98 8.66
C HIS A 45 -4.04 -7.19 9.60
N LYS A 46 -4.29 -7.63 10.83
CA LYS A 46 -3.24 -7.94 11.80
C LYS A 46 -2.55 -9.26 11.40
N GLY A 47 -1.22 -9.22 11.25
CA GLY A 47 -0.40 -10.43 11.13
C GLY A 47 0.01 -11.01 12.49
N LYS A 48 0.43 -12.27 12.48
CA LYS A 48 0.92 -13.04 13.63
C LYS A 48 2.07 -12.33 14.35
N GLU A 49 3.01 -11.75 13.61
CA GLU A 49 4.15 -11.00 14.16
C GLU A 49 3.78 -9.55 14.56
N GLY A 50 2.48 -9.23 14.60
CA GLY A 50 1.96 -7.97 15.10
C GLY A 50 2.44 -6.78 14.26
N ALA A 51 3.11 -5.83 14.90
CA ALA A 51 3.67 -4.67 14.20
C ALA A 51 4.80 -5.03 13.23
N ASN A 52 5.51 -6.15 13.44
CA ASN A 52 6.62 -6.57 12.58
C ASN A 52 6.19 -7.41 11.37
N ALA A 53 4.89 -7.71 11.27
CA ALA A 53 4.31 -8.46 10.18
C ALA A 53 4.38 -7.67 8.86
N SER A 54 4.73 -8.35 7.77
CA SER A 54 4.53 -7.81 6.42
C SER A 54 3.09 -7.94 5.94
N GLY A 55 2.24 -8.63 6.70
CA GLY A 55 0.81 -8.82 6.44
C GLY A 55 0.47 -10.15 5.76
N TYR A 56 1.46 -10.96 5.38
CA TYR A 56 1.22 -12.27 4.77
C TYR A 56 1.13 -13.42 5.79
N ASP A 57 1.42 -13.12 7.04
CA ASP A 57 1.29 -13.98 8.22
C ASP A 57 -0.08 -13.76 8.90
N VAL A 58 -1.17 -13.91 8.15
CA VAL A 58 -2.56 -13.59 8.54
C VAL A 58 -2.94 -14.09 9.95
N TYR A 59 -3.57 -13.21 10.76
CA TYR A 59 -4.10 -13.54 12.08
C TYR A 59 -5.54 -13.05 12.31
N ASP A 60 -5.81 -11.73 12.26
CA ASP A 60 -7.13 -11.10 12.48
C ASP A 60 -7.36 -9.90 11.55
#